data_AF-A0A7C6QDK0-F1
#
_entry.id   AF-A0A7C6QDK0-F1
#
_cell.length_a   1.000
_cell.length_b   1.000
_cell.length_c   1.000
_cell.angle_alpha   90.00
_cell.angle_beta   90.00
_cell.angle_gamma   90.00
#
_symmetry.space_group_name_H-M   'P 1'
#
loop_
_entity.id
_entity.type
_entity.pdbx_description
1 polymer ?
#
loop_
_entity_poly.entity_id
_entity_poly.type
_entity_poly.pdbx_seq_one_letter_code
_entity_poly.pdbx_strand_id
1 'polypeptide(L)'
;MKMRNAAVCLLCLVLALGMGTACLSAEELPGAETYVITVEKALELASDNNLALQAARLELQHAEKQLIKAHADAAVNPSPVAIRQAEVEVEIQRLLLEQTRNQVDLEVRSAYYAVLSQMQKKAIAEKSLAQAEEHLEIIKTKAQQGMATKLDLVNAEKNVIQSKAALEAAAAEEELAVLNLKRVIGLGYSQPITIEPPEVAQEPIGLSPEEVVERVLASSLELLRLQWALELSQLQEESARNEYTAPLLKEIYTNRRMKAELDLREATRRVYLEAKRAWNNLKQAENQVKLAEKELEAAQENYRITKNRFDGGLEIPNNLLRAQIALTSAEHAVVTAIFEYNLARIRLLNLMGE
;
A
#
# COMPACT_ATOMS: atom_id res chain seq x y z
N MET A 1 51.98 -1.82 -36.14
CA MET A 1 53.06 -2.49 -36.88
C MET A 1 53.45 -3.75 -36.12
N LYS A 2 53.09 -4.94 -36.66
CA LYS A 2 53.63 -6.32 -36.47
C LYS A 2 54.13 -6.76 -35.07
N MET A 3 53.93 -7.96 -34.53
CA MET A 3 53.26 -9.24 -34.88
C MET A 3 53.71 -10.28 -33.80
N ARG A 4 52.99 -11.43 -33.75
CA ARG A 4 53.27 -12.74 -33.09
C ARG A 4 52.60 -12.90 -31.73
N ASN A 5 51.47 -13.61 -31.56
CA ASN A 5 50.95 -14.88 -32.11
C ASN A 5 51.76 -16.16 -31.79
N ALA A 6 51.02 -17.11 -31.22
CA ALA A 6 51.16 -18.58 -31.14
C ALA A 6 52.19 -19.13 -30.13
N ALA A 7 51.81 -19.78 -29.01
CA ALA A 7 51.01 -21.01 -28.79
C ALA A 7 51.87 -22.30 -28.78
N VAL A 8 51.44 -23.24 -27.92
CA VAL A 8 51.82 -24.67 -27.79
C VAL A 8 52.98 -24.93 -26.79
N CYS A 9 52.68 -25.18 -25.51
CA CYS A 9 52.37 -26.49 -24.89
C CYS A 9 53.42 -27.59 -25.21
N LEU A 10 54.19 -28.04 -24.21
CA LEU A 10 54.13 -29.42 -23.67
C LEU A 10 55.33 -29.80 -22.77
N LEU A 11 55.05 -30.73 -21.86
CA LEU A 11 55.93 -31.64 -21.09
C LEU A 11 56.67 -31.05 -19.86
N CYS A 12 56.14 -31.21 -18.64
CA CYS A 12 56.12 -32.44 -17.80
C CYS A 12 57.46 -32.77 -17.13
N LEU A 13 57.59 -32.50 -15.81
CA LEU A 13 58.20 -33.36 -14.77
C LEU A 13 58.25 -32.57 -13.44
N VAL A 14 57.24 -32.65 -12.58
CA VAL A 14 57.14 -33.54 -11.40
C VAL A 14 58.21 -33.27 -10.32
N LEU A 15 57.78 -32.55 -9.27
CA LEU A 15 58.00 -32.80 -7.83
C LEU A 15 56.96 -31.93 -7.10
N ALA A 16 55.78 -32.45 -6.72
CA ALA A 16 55.54 -33.12 -5.43
C ALA A 16 55.89 -32.22 -4.24
N LEU A 17 55.07 -31.94 -3.23
CA LEU A 17 53.74 -32.38 -2.81
C LEU A 17 53.49 -31.53 -1.55
N GLY A 18 52.34 -30.89 -1.39
CA GLY A 18 52.07 -30.09 -0.19
C GLY A 18 50.66 -29.54 -0.21
N MET A 19 49.75 -30.27 0.43
CA MET A 19 48.34 -29.96 0.58
C MET A 19 48.10 -28.55 1.11
N GLY A 20 47.11 -27.87 0.54
CA GLY A 20 46.66 -26.55 0.95
C GLY A 20 45.40 -26.11 0.21
N THR A 21 44.43 -27.00 0.07
CA THR A 21 43.04 -26.63 -0.25
C THR A 21 42.40 -26.06 1.02
N ALA A 22 42.16 -24.75 1.07
CA ALA A 22 41.02 -24.11 1.73
C ALA A 22 41.24 -22.60 1.87
N CYS A 23 40.13 -21.86 1.80
CA CYS A 23 39.99 -20.44 2.10
C CYS A 23 40.60 -19.46 1.09
N LEU A 24 39.99 -19.37 -0.09
CA LEU A 24 39.48 -18.04 -0.45
C LEU A 24 38.32 -17.80 0.50
N SER A 25 38.57 -16.94 1.48
CA SER A 25 37.56 -16.43 2.38
C SER A 25 36.38 -15.96 1.54
N ALA A 26 35.28 -16.71 1.63
CA ALA A 26 33.97 -16.13 1.48
C ALA A 26 33.97 -14.95 2.45
N GLU A 27 34.06 -13.75 1.90
CA GLU A 27 33.69 -12.55 2.61
C GLU A 27 32.22 -12.79 2.95
N GLU A 28 31.99 -13.23 4.19
CA GLU A 28 30.67 -13.38 4.77
C GLU A 28 29.96 -12.08 4.50
N LEU A 29 28.99 -12.12 3.57
CA LEU A 29 27.99 -11.09 3.45
C LEU A 29 27.51 -10.84 4.88
N PRO A 30 27.67 -9.61 5.41
CA PRO A 30 27.27 -9.32 6.77
C PRO A 30 25.83 -9.79 6.90
N GLY A 31 25.62 -10.65 7.90
CA GLY A 31 24.43 -11.48 8.04
C GLY A 31 23.21 -10.74 7.56
N ALA A 32 22.51 -11.34 6.58
CA ALA A 32 21.19 -10.88 6.19
C ALA A 32 20.31 -11.04 7.43
N GLU A 33 20.32 -10.01 8.28
CA GLU A 33 19.36 -9.83 9.36
C GLU A 33 18.01 -9.91 8.66
N THR A 34 17.35 -11.04 8.80
CA THR A 34 15.99 -11.22 8.34
C THR A 34 15.17 -10.26 9.18
N TYR A 35 14.89 -9.08 8.64
CA TYR A 35 14.02 -8.11 9.29
C TYR A 35 12.64 -8.76 9.39
N VAL A 36 12.24 -9.06 10.62
CA VAL A 36 10.84 -9.32 10.94
C VAL A 36 10.15 -7.96 10.84
N ILE A 37 9.40 -7.76 9.76
CA ILE A 37 8.71 -6.50 9.54
C ILE A 37 7.31 -6.66 10.12
N THR A 38 7.07 -6.01 11.26
CA THR A 38 5.73 -5.69 11.73
C THR A 38 5.25 -4.39 11.06
N VAL A 39 3.94 -4.13 11.10
CA VAL A 39 3.37 -2.88 10.55
C VAL A 39 4.06 -1.64 11.14
N GLU A 40 4.29 -1.63 12.46
CA GLU A 40 4.95 -0.53 13.16
C GLU A 40 6.40 -0.34 12.69
N LYS A 41 7.15 -1.44 12.53
CA LYS A 41 8.53 -1.35 12.05
C LYS A 41 8.61 -0.89 10.60
N ALA A 42 7.65 -1.28 9.76
CA ALA A 42 7.54 -0.79 8.38
C ALA A 42 7.34 0.73 8.34
N LEU A 43 6.55 1.28 9.27
CA LEU A 43 6.27 2.71 9.37
C LEU A 43 7.48 3.50 9.85
N GLU A 44 8.21 3.00 10.85
CA GLU A 44 9.48 3.61 11.28
C GLU A 44 10.46 3.71 10.10
N LEU A 45 10.70 2.58 9.43
CA LEU A 45 11.63 2.52 8.30
C LEU A 45 11.19 3.42 7.14
N ALA A 46 9.89 3.51 6.85
CA ALA A 46 9.35 4.42 5.84
C ALA A 46 9.54 5.89 6.25
N SER A 47 9.40 6.22 7.54
CA SER A 47 9.57 7.61 8.00
C SER A 47 11.00 8.14 7.83
N ASP A 48 12.00 7.26 7.85
CA ASP A 48 13.40 7.62 7.68
C ASP A 48 13.85 7.57 6.21
N ASN A 49 13.45 6.52 5.49
CA ASN A 49 14.02 6.18 4.18
C ASN A 49 13.12 6.50 2.99
N ASN A 50 11.85 6.82 3.18
CA ASN A 50 10.95 7.09 2.06
C ASN A 50 11.33 8.40 1.35
N LEU A 51 11.58 8.29 0.05
CA LEU A 51 12.02 9.39 -0.81
C LEU A 51 11.00 10.53 -0.89
N ALA A 52 9.70 10.23 -0.84
CA ALA A 52 8.65 11.25 -0.88
C ALA A 52 8.65 12.12 0.39
N LEU A 53 8.87 11.53 1.56
CA LEU A 53 9.00 12.27 2.81
C LEU A 53 10.27 13.12 2.85
N GLN A 54 11.37 12.60 2.32
CA GLN A 54 12.62 13.37 2.21
C GLN A 54 12.44 14.58 1.27
N ALA A 55 11.77 14.40 0.14
CA ALA A 55 11.45 15.50 -0.77
C ALA A 55 10.57 16.57 -0.11
N ALA A 56 9.48 16.18 0.56
CA ALA A 56 8.58 17.10 1.27
C ALA A 56 9.30 17.86 2.40
N ARG A 57 10.23 17.21 3.13
CA ARG A 57 11.07 17.90 4.14
C ARG A 57 11.97 18.96 3.52
N LEU A 58 12.54 18.69 2.35
CA LEU A 58 13.37 19.66 1.61
C LEU A 58 12.55 20.82 1.06
N GLU A 59 11.32 20.58 0.62
CA GLU A 59 10.37 21.62 0.17
C GLU A 59 10.00 22.56 1.32
N LEU A 60 9.72 22.01 2.51
CA LEU A 60 9.51 22.81 3.71
C LEU A 60 10.73 23.67 4.06
N GLN A 61 11.93 23.08 4.09
CA GLN A 61 13.17 23.84 4.34
C GLN A 61 13.41 24.92 3.30
N HIS A 62 13.04 24.68 2.04
CA HIS A 62 13.13 25.67 0.98
C HIS A 62 12.16 26.83 1.24
N ALA A 63 10.90 26.56 1.60
CA ALA A 63 9.93 27.60 1.94
C ALA A 63 10.36 28.43 3.15
N GLU A 64 10.90 27.80 4.21
CA GLU A 64 11.44 28.50 5.38
C GLU A 64 12.58 29.45 5.01
N LYS A 65 13.48 29.03 4.10
CA LYS A 65 14.55 29.90 3.59
C LYS A 65 13.99 31.04 2.73
N GLN A 66 12.93 30.82 1.95
CA GLN A 66 12.27 31.87 1.19
C GLN A 66 11.59 32.90 2.12
N LEU A 67 11.02 32.47 3.24
CA LEU A 67 10.48 33.38 4.25
C LEU A 67 11.57 34.29 4.84
N ILE A 68 12.72 33.71 5.21
CA ILE A 68 13.88 34.49 5.70
C ILE A 68 14.33 35.50 4.65
N LYS A 69 14.39 35.09 3.37
CA LYS A 69 14.72 35.98 2.25
C LYS A 69 13.68 37.09 2.10
N ALA A 70 12.39 36.78 2.17
CA ALA A 70 11.31 37.76 2.07
C ALA A 70 11.37 38.79 3.20
N HIS A 71 11.73 38.39 4.42
CA HIS A 71 11.98 39.31 5.53
C HIS A 71 13.18 40.23 5.27
N ALA A 72 14.28 39.70 4.71
CA ALA A 72 15.44 40.49 4.33
C ALA A 72 15.11 41.50 3.20
N ASP A 73 14.38 41.07 2.18
CA ASP A 73 13.94 41.94 1.07
C ASP A 73 12.97 43.03 1.57
N ALA A 74 12.11 42.70 2.53
CA ALA A 74 11.19 43.65 3.15
C ALA A 74 11.88 44.73 3.98
N ALA A 75 13.10 44.49 4.47
CA ALA A 75 13.93 45.52 5.11
C ALA A 75 14.37 46.61 4.13
N VAL A 76 14.48 46.28 2.83
CA VAL A 76 14.79 47.25 1.76
C VAL A 76 13.51 47.88 1.22
N ASN A 77 12.48 47.07 0.93
CA ASN A 77 11.20 47.52 0.40
C ASN A 77 10.04 46.90 1.20
N PRO A 78 9.46 47.61 2.18
CA PRO A 78 8.44 47.03 3.05
C PRO A 78 7.15 46.73 2.28
N SER A 79 6.81 45.45 2.18
CA SER A 79 5.53 44.99 1.62
C SER A 79 4.92 43.94 2.56
N PRO A 80 3.90 44.31 3.35
CA PRO A 80 3.23 43.37 4.27
C PRO A 80 2.62 42.16 3.55
N VAL A 81 2.13 42.36 2.31
CA VAL A 81 1.54 41.29 1.49
C VAL A 81 2.59 40.26 1.10
N ALA A 82 3.81 40.68 0.75
CA ALA A 82 4.88 39.76 0.34
C ALA A 82 5.37 38.90 1.52
N ILE A 83 5.48 39.48 2.71
CA ILE A 83 5.81 38.72 3.93
C ILE A 83 4.71 37.70 4.23
N ARG A 84 3.45 38.15 4.26
CA ARG A 84 2.32 37.27 4.55
C ARG A 84 2.19 36.13 3.56
N GLN A 85 2.47 36.38 2.28
CA GLN A 85 2.52 35.34 1.25
C GLN A 85 3.58 34.27 1.55
N ALA A 86 4.78 34.69 1.97
CA ALA A 86 5.83 33.75 2.32
C ALA A 86 5.52 32.97 3.61
N GLU A 87 4.87 33.59 4.60
CA GLU A 87 4.40 32.90 5.81
C GLU A 87 3.36 31.82 5.48
N VAL A 88 2.33 32.18 4.70
CA VAL A 88 1.29 31.26 4.24
C VAL A 88 1.90 30.09 3.46
N GLU A 89 2.89 30.36 2.61
CA GLU A 89 3.59 29.30 1.87
C GLU A 89 4.29 28.30 2.81
N VAL A 90 4.94 28.77 3.88
CA VAL A 90 5.55 27.88 4.88
C VAL A 90 4.51 27.01 5.56
N GLU A 91 3.38 27.59 5.98
CA GLU A 91 2.30 26.81 6.61
C GLU A 91 1.67 25.80 5.64
N ILE A 92 1.52 26.15 4.37
CA ILE A 92 1.09 25.21 3.32
C ILE A 92 2.08 24.04 3.21
N GLN A 93 3.38 24.31 3.14
CA GLN A 93 4.39 23.26 3.03
C GLN A 93 4.46 22.35 4.28
N ARG A 94 4.20 22.90 5.47
CA ARG A 94 4.07 22.08 6.70
C ARG A 94 2.90 21.12 6.63
N LEU A 95 1.72 21.62 6.25
CA LEU A 95 0.54 20.77 6.12
C LEU A 95 0.68 19.75 4.98
N LEU A 96 1.36 20.12 3.88
CA LEU A 96 1.68 19.18 2.80
C LEU A 96 2.64 18.07 3.26
N LEU A 97 3.61 18.39 4.12
CA LEU A 97 4.47 17.38 4.74
C LEU A 97 3.67 16.41 5.61
N GLU A 98 2.74 16.92 6.43
CA GLU A 98 1.84 16.08 7.23
C GLU A 98 0.93 15.22 6.36
N GLN A 99 0.34 15.79 5.29
CA GLN A 99 -0.45 15.03 4.33
C GLN A 99 0.37 13.93 3.64
N THR A 100 1.62 14.23 3.26
CA THR A 100 2.55 13.27 2.65
C THR A 100 2.89 12.15 3.64
N ARG A 101 3.06 12.49 4.93
CA ARG A 101 3.25 11.50 6.00
C ARG A 101 2.06 10.57 6.14
N ASN A 102 0.84 11.10 6.19
CA ASN A 102 -0.38 10.31 6.32
C ASN A 102 -0.63 9.45 5.08
N GLN A 103 -0.30 9.95 3.90
CA GLN A 103 -0.36 9.21 2.64
C GLN A 103 0.68 8.07 2.61
N VAL A 104 1.90 8.31 3.06
CA VAL A 104 2.94 7.27 3.16
C VAL A 104 2.56 6.21 4.19
N ASP A 105 2.02 6.57 5.37
CA ASP A 105 1.52 5.60 6.36
C ASP A 105 0.44 4.69 5.74
N LEU A 106 -0.53 5.29 5.03
CA LEU A 106 -1.58 4.56 4.33
C LEU A 106 -1.00 3.63 3.25
N GLU A 107 -0.03 4.12 2.48
CA GLU A 107 0.65 3.34 1.43
C GLU A 107 1.43 2.16 2.02
N VAL A 108 2.20 2.35 3.09
CA VAL A 108 2.95 1.30 3.78
C VAL A 108 1.99 0.21 4.27
N ARG A 109 0.93 0.61 4.98
CA ARG A 109 -0.08 -0.32 5.47
C ARG A 109 -0.70 -1.08 4.31
N SER A 110 -1.20 -0.39 3.28
CA SER A 110 -1.82 -1.05 2.13
C SER A 110 -0.89 -2.01 1.40
N ALA A 111 0.39 -1.66 1.23
CA ALA A 111 1.40 -2.52 0.61
C ALA A 111 1.68 -3.75 1.49
N TYR A 112 1.76 -3.58 2.81
CA TYR A 112 1.97 -4.67 3.76
C TYR A 112 0.88 -5.72 3.67
N TYR A 113 -0.39 -5.28 3.69
CA TYR A 113 -1.52 -6.17 3.57
C TYR A 113 -1.67 -6.78 2.18
N ALA A 114 -1.27 -6.05 1.12
CA ALA A 114 -1.21 -6.61 -0.22
C ALA A 114 -0.27 -7.83 -0.27
N VAL A 115 0.89 -7.77 0.39
CA VAL A 115 1.80 -8.93 0.47
C VAL A 115 1.13 -10.10 1.19
N LEU A 116 0.54 -9.86 2.36
CA LEU A 116 -0.16 -10.92 3.12
C LEU A 116 -1.27 -11.59 2.30
N SER A 117 -2.07 -10.80 1.59
CA SER A 117 -3.11 -11.34 0.71
C SER A 117 -2.51 -12.18 -0.43
N GLN A 118 -1.38 -11.79 -1.01
CA GLN A 118 -0.75 -12.56 -2.08
C GLN A 118 -0.12 -13.86 -1.57
N MET A 119 0.48 -13.84 -0.38
CA MET A 119 0.96 -15.05 0.30
C MET A 119 -0.17 -16.07 0.51
N GLN A 120 -1.34 -15.61 0.97
CA GLN A 120 -2.51 -16.48 1.14
C GLN A 120 -3.07 -17.01 -0.20
N LYS A 121 -3.12 -16.19 -1.25
CA LYS A 121 -3.54 -16.64 -2.58
C LYS A 121 -2.62 -17.72 -3.14
N LYS A 122 -1.31 -17.57 -2.97
CA LYS A 122 -0.34 -18.60 -3.32
C LYS A 122 -0.59 -19.90 -2.54
N ALA A 123 -0.79 -19.82 -1.23
CA ALA A 123 -1.10 -20.99 -0.41
C ALA A 123 -2.40 -21.70 -0.85
N ILE A 124 -3.42 -20.95 -1.30
CA ILE A 124 -4.63 -21.51 -1.89
C ILE A 124 -4.32 -22.18 -3.24
N ALA A 125 -3.55 -21.51 -4.11
CA ALA A 125 -3.14 -22.06 -5.41
C ALA A 125 -2.31 -23.35 -5.28
N GLU A 126 -1.44 -23.45 -4.28
CA GLU A 126 -0.69 -24.66 -3.94
C GLU A 126 -1.62 -25.82 -3.55
N LYS A 127 -2.61 -25.56 -2.67
CA LYS A 127 -3.63 -26.56 -2.31
C LYS A 127 -4.50 -26.97 -3.51
N SER A 128 -4.87 -26.02 -4.36
CA SER A 128 -5.64 -26.30 -5.59
C SER A 128 -4.84 -27.13 -6.60
N LEU A 129 -3.53 -26.89 -6.73
CA LEU A 129 -2.67 -27.71 -7.56
C LEU A 129 -2.58 -29.15 -7.02
N ALA A 130 -2.36 -29.31 -5.72
CA ALA A 130 -2.32 -30.63 -5.09
C ALA A 130 -3.63 -31.40 -5.33
N GLN A 131 -4.76 -30.72 -5.26
CA GLN A 131 -6.07 -31.30 -5.59
C GLN A 131 -6.17 -31.74 -7.06
N ALA A 132 -5.71 -30.91 -7.99
CA ALA A 132 -5.73 -31.23 -9.41
C ALA A 132 -4.85 -32.44 -9.75
N GLU A 133 -3.68 -32.54 -9.09
CA GLU A 133 -2.76 -33.67 -9.24
C GLU A 133 -3.35 -34.96 -8.68
N GLU A 134 -3.98 -34.93 -7.50
CA GLU A 134 -4.69 -36.10 -6.95
C GLU A 134 -5.82 -36.56 -7.88
N HIS A 135 -6.59 -35.62 -8.44
CA HIS A 135 -7.65 -35.94 -9.38
C HIS A 135 -7.14 -36.59 -10.66
N LEU A 136 -6.01 -36.12 -11.17
CA LEU A 136 -5.34 -36.72 -12.32
C LEU A 136 -4.90 -38.16 -12.02
N GLU A 137 -4.33 -38.43 -10.84
CA GLU A 137 -3.94 -39.80 -10.46
C GLU A 137 -5.13 -40.76 -10.36
N ILE A 138 -6.27 -40.28 -9.84
CA ILE A 138 -7.52 -41.08 -9.82
C ILE A 138 -7.98 -41.40 -11.25
N ILE A 139 -7.96 -40.42 -12.16
CA ILE A 139 -8.40 -40.62 -13.54
C ILE A 139 -7.44 -41.53 -14.31
N LYS A 140 -6.12 -41.39 -14.13
CA LYS A 140 -5.11 -42.29 -14.68
C LYS A 140 -5.37 -43.74 -14.26
N THR A 141 -5.60 -43.96 -12.97
CA THR A 141 -5.89 -45.31 -12.44
C THR A 141 -7.17 -45.88 -13.04
N LYS A 142 -8.24 -45.08 -13.14
CA LYS A 142 -9.50 -45.50 -13.80
C LYS A 142 -9.33 -45.78 -15.29
N ALA A 143 -8.52 -45.00 -15.99
CA ALA A 143 -8.22 -45.20 -17.40
C ALA A 143 -7.44 -46.50 -17.64
N GLN A 144 -6.49 -46.84 -16.76
CA GLN A 144 -5.78 -48.13 -16.80
C GLN A 144 -6.72 -49.32 -16.63
N GLN A 145 -7.80 -49.16 -15.87
CA GLN A 145 -8.85 -50.17 -15.70
C GLN A 145 -9.92 -50.13 -16.80
N GLY A 146 -9.76 -49.29 -17.83
CA GLY A 146 -10.74 -49.11 -18.91
C GLY A 146 -12.03 -48.39 -18.52
N MET A 147 -12.09 -47.80 -17.31
CA MET A 147 -13.28 -47.15 -16.74
C MET A 147 -13.34 -45.64 -17.00
N ALA A 148 -12.27 -45.03 -17.52
CA ALA A 148 -12.24 -43.62 -17.90
C ALA A 148 -11.82 -43.46 -19.36
N THR A 149 -12.34 -42.43 -20.02
CA THR A 149 -12.05 -42.16 -21.42
C THR A 149 -10.73 -41.40 -21.57
N LYS A 150 -10.15 -41.44 -22.79
CA LYS A 150 -9.00 -40.59 -23.13
C LYS A 150 -9.32 -39.09 -22.98
N LEU A 151 -10.58 -38.71 -23.20
CA LEU A 151 -11.04 -37.33 -23.02
C LEU A 151 -10.97 -36.91 -21.54
N ASP A 152 -11.36 -37.80 -20.63
CA ASP A 152 -11.29 -37.54 -19.18
C ASP A 152 -9.84 -37.34 -18.73
N LEU A 153 -8.92 -38.17 -19.22
CA LEU A 153 -7.49 -38.04 -18.95
C LEU A 153 -6.95 -36.69 -19.45
N VAL A 154 -7.23 -36.32 -20.70
CA VAL A 154 -6.79 -35.05 -21.28
C VAL A 154 -7.36 -33.84 -20.52
N ASN A 155 -8.62 -33.92 -20.08
CA ASN A 155 -9.22 -32.86 -19.28
C ASN A 155 -8.57 -32.73 -17.89
N ALA A 156 -8.21 -33.85 -17.27
CA ALA A 156 -7.50 -33.86 -15.99
C ALA A 156 -6.08 -33.30 -16.12
N GLU A 157 -5.34 -33.68 -17.17
CA GLU A 157 -4.02 -33.13 -17.49
C GLU A 157 -4.09 -31.62 -17.74
N LYS A 158 -5.08 -31.17 -18.52
CA LYS A 158 -5.35 -29.74 -18.72
C LYS A 158 -5.56 -29.02 -17.39
N ASN A 159 -6.33 -29.59 -16.46
CA ASN A 159 -6.59 -28.96 -15.15
C ASN A 159 -5.31 -28.81 -14.31
N VAL A 160 -4.42 -29.80 -14.34
CA VAL A 160 -3.10 -29.69 -13.69
C VAL A 160 -2.26 -28.58 -14.32
N ILE A 161 -2.20 -28.52 -15.66
CA ILE A 161 -1.46 -27.45 -16.36
C ILE A 161 -2.02 -26.07 -16.00
N GLN A 162 -3.35 -25.93 -15.94
CA GLN A 162 -4.00 -24.69 -15.54
C GLN A 162 -3.70 -24.32 -14.08
N SER A 163 -3.71 -25.30 -13.17
CA SER A 163 -3.41 -25.07 -11.74
C SER A 163 -1.93 -24.73 -11.51
N LYS A 164 -1.01 -25.32 -12.28
CA LYS A 164 0.42 -24.96 -12.25
C LYS A 164 0.65 -23.53 -12.73
N ALA A 165 0.04 -23.15 -13.84
CA ALA A 165 0.11 -21.78 -14.34
C ALA A 165 -0.47 -20.77 -13.34
N ALA A 166 -1.56 -21.12 -12.64
CA ALA A 166 -2.14 -20.28 -11.59
C ALA A 166 -1.21 -20.12 -10.38
N LEU A 167 -0.50 -21.17 -9.97
CA LEU A 167 0.50 -21.10 -8.91
C LEU A 167 1.70 -20.23 -9.30
N GLU A 168 2.23 -20.40 -10.51
CA GLU A 168 3.33 -19.57 -11.03
C GLU A 168 2.93 -18.09 -11.08
N ALA A 169 1.71 -17.79 -11.53
CA ALA A 169 1.18 -16.43 -11.52
C ALA A 169 1.06 -15.87 -10.10
N ALA A 170 0.53 -16.65 -9.15
CA ALA A 170 0.41 -16.23 -7.75
C ALA A 170 1.78 -15.99 -7.09
N ALA A 171 2.79 -16.81 -7.41
CA ALA A 171 4.16 -16.62 -6.93
C ALA A 171 4.81 -15.35 -7.50
N ALA A 172 4.59 -15.05 -8.78
CA ALA A 172 5.06 -13.80 -9.38
C ALA A 172 4.36 -12.57 -8.77
N GLU A 173 3.05 -12.65 -8.51
CA GLU A 173 2.30 -11.57 -7.85
C GLU A 173 2.77 -11.32 -6.40
N GLU A 174 3.09 -12.38 -5.65
CA GLU A 174 3.71 -12.29 -4.32
C GLU A 174 5.05 -11.55 -4.38
N GLU A 175 5.93 -11.94 -5.30
CA GLU A 175 7.24 -11.32 -5.48
C GLU A 175 7.10 -9.82 -5.80
N LEU A 176 6.21 -9.46 -6.72
CA LEU A 176 5.93 -8.07 -7.07
C LEU A 176 5.36 -7.27 -5.89
N ALA A 177 4.48 -7.88 -5.07
CA ALA A 177 3.95 -7.24 -3.87
C ALA A 177 5.06 -6.95 -2.85
N VAL A 178 5.98 -7.90 -2.64
CA VAL A 178 7.14 -7.72 -1.75
C VAL A 178 8.06 -6.60 -2.26
N LEU A 179 8.31 -6.56 -3.56
CA LEU A 179 9.11 -5.48 -4.17
C LEU A 179 8.44 -4.11 -4.03
N ASN A 180 7.11 -4.05 -4.15
CA ASN A 180 6.36 -2.82 -3.93
C ASN A 180 6.45 -2.37 -2.45
N LEU A 181 6.33 -3.29 -1.50
CA LEU A 181 6.51 -2.99 -0.08
C LEU A 181 7.92 -2.43 0.19
N LYS A 182 8.97 -3.07 -0.36
CA LYS A 182 10.36 -2.59 -0.26
C LYS A 182 10.51 -1.17 -0.80
N ARG A 183 9.91 -0.87 -1.95
CA ARG A 183 9.91 0.48 -2.56
C ARG A 183 9.27 1.51 -1.63
N VAL A 184 8.14 1.20 -1.00
CA VAL A 184 7.41 2.12 -0.14
C VAL A 184 8.14 2.35 1.20
N ILE A 185 8.76 1.31 1.76
CA ILE A 185 9.57 1.42 2.99
C ILE A 185 10.92 2.10 2.72
N GLY A 186 11.40 2.09 1.48
CA GLY A 186 12.71 2.65 1.10
C GLY A 186 13.88 1.68 1.32
N LEU A 187 13.61 0.37 1.34
CA LEU A 187 14.65 -0.67 1.41
C LEU A 187 15.14 -1.08 0.03
N GLY A 188 16.40 -1.51 -0.06
CA GLY A 188 16.97 -2.07 -1.28
C GLY A 188 16.31 -3.41 -1.67
N TYR A 189 16.15 -3.65 -2.98
CA TYR A 189 15.44 -4.84 -3.49
C TYR A 189 16.08 -6.18 -3.07
N SER A 190 17.39 -6.19 -2.76
CA SER A 190 18.18 -7.40 -2.46
C SER A 190 18.04 -7.96 -1.04
N GLN A 191 17.37 -7.26 -0.11
CA GLN A 191 17.28 -7.73 1.29
C GLN A 191 16.12 -8.72 1.48
N PRO A 192 16.33 -9.88 2.13
CA PRO A 192 15.25 -10.80 2.47
C PRO A 192 14.41 -10.26 3.64
N ILE A 193 13.09 -10.35 3.54
CA ILE A 193 12.13 -9.85 4.53
C ILE A 193 11.22 -11.00 4.92
N THR A 194 10.92 -11.11 6.22
CA THR A 194 9.87 -12.01 6.73
C THR A 194 8.76 -11.17 7.33
N ILE A 195 7.53 -11.44 6.92
CA ILE A 195 6.33 -10.71 7.33
C ILE A 195 5.52 -11.60 8.26
N GLU A 196 5.14 -11.05 9.41
CA GLU A 196 4.25 -11.74 10.35
C GLU A 196 2.80 -11.28 10.15
N PRO A 197 1.82 -12.18 10.08
CA PRO A 197 0.42 -11.79 10.05
C PRO A 197 0.06 -11.03 11.33
N PRO A 198 -0.43 -9.79 11.26
CA PRO A 198 -0.83 -9.05 12.45
C PRO A 198 -2.10 -9.66 13.05
N GLU A 199 -2.27 -9.54 14.36
CA GLU A 199 -3.56 -9.77 15.00
C GLU A 199 -4.53 -8.68 14.52
N VAL A 200 -5.42 -9.04 13.60
CA VAL A 200 -6.33 -8.08 12.96
C VAL A 200 -7.52 -7.81 13.87
N ALA A 201 -7.44 -6.76 14.70
CA ALA A 201 -8.57 -6.29 15.49
C ALA A 201 -9.39 -5.22 14.72
N GLN A 202 -10.71 -5.26 14.88
CA GLN A 202 -11.58 -4.16 14.50
C GLN A 202 -11.57 -3.12 15.61
N GLU A 203 -11.14 -1.89 15.30
CA GLU A 203 -11.28 -0.76 16.20
C GLU A 203 -12.51 0.07 15.80
N PRO A 204 -13.65 -0.06 16.49
CA PRO A 204 -14.85 0.69 16.14
C PRO A 204 -14.66 2.19 16.40
N ILE A 205 -15.09 3.00 15.44
CA ILE A 205 -15.24 4.45 15.64
C ILE A 205 -16.64 4.73 16.18
N GLY A 206 -16.73 5.26 17.40
CA GLY A 206 -17.98 5.62 18.06
C GLY A 206 -18.53 7.02 17.73
N LEU A 207 -18.12 7.63 16.61
CA LEU A 207 -18.50 8.99 16.23
C LEU A 207 -19.81 9.05 15.45
N SER A 208 -20.54 10.15 15.58
CA SER A 208 -21.73 10.44 14.76
C SER A 208 -21.33 10.87 13.34
N PRO A 209 -22.18 10.61 12.30
CA PRO A 209 -21.93 11.11 10.95
C PRO A 209 -21.80 12.65 10.88
N GLU A 210 -22.48 13.36 11.78
CA GLU A 210 -22.44 14.84 11.84
C GLU A 210 -21.12 15.33 12.44
N GLU A 211 -20.65 14.69 13.50
CA GLU A 211 -19.36 14.99 14.15
C GLU A 211 -18.17 14.74 13.20
N VAL A 212 -18.24 13.68 12.40
CA VAL A 212 -17.21 13.38 11.38
C VAL A 212 -17.13 14.50 10.35
N VAL A 213 -18.28 14.97 9.85
CA VAL A 213 -18.31 16.06 8.87
C VAL A 213 -17.75 17.34 9.46
N GLU A 214 -18.12 17.67 10.69
CA GLU A 214 -17.60 18.87 11.37
C GLU A 214 -16.08 18.82 11.52
N ARG A 215 -15.53 17.68 11.96
CA ARG A 215 -14.07 17.51 12.08
C ARG A 215 -13.36 17.63 10.74
N VAL A 216 -13.85 16.95 9.70
CA VAL A 216 -13.26 17.02 8.35
C VAL A 216 -13.28 18.45 7.81
N LEU A 217 -14.37 19.20 8.03
CA LEU A 217 -14.44 20.60 7.62
C LEU A 217 -13.45 21.51 8.38
N ALA A 218 -13.15 21.18 9.64
CA ALA A 218 -12.20 21.94 10.46
C ALA A 218 -10.73 21.65 10.10
N SER A 219 -10.40 20.41 9.76
CA SER A 219 -9.02 19.95 9.51
C SER A 219 -8.63 19.92 8.03
N SER A 220 -9.57 20.12 7.10
CA SER A 220 -9.33 20.01 5.67
C SER A 220 -8.25 20.99 5.18
N LEU A 221 -7.15 20.44 4.66
CA LEU A 221 -6.07 21.21 4.03
C LEU A 221 -6.58 22.06 2.84
N GLU A 222 -7.50 21.54 2.03
CA GLU A 222 -8.04 22.29 0.89
C GLU A 222 -8.77 23.55 1.36
N LEU A 223 -9.56 23.44 2.43
CA LEU A 223 -10.29 24.57 2.99
C LEU A 223 -9.34 25.58 3.65
N LEU A 224 -8.37 25.11 4.44
CA LEU A 224 -7.36 25.98 5.06
C LEU A 224 -6.57 26.77 4.01
N ARG A 225 -6.13 26.11 2.93
CA ARG A 225 -5.41 26.77 1.84
C ARG A 225 -6.26 27.82 1.13
N LEU A 226 -7.55 27.53 0.89
CA LEU A 226 -8.47 28.49 0.28
C LEU A 226 -8.83 29.64 1.23
N GLN A 227 -8.90 29.40 2.54
CA GLN A 227 -9.07 30.44 3.55
C GLN A 227 -7.88 31.40 3.55
N TRP A 228 -6.64 30.89 3.53
CA TRP A 228 -5.45 31.75 3.41
C TRP A 228 -5.38 32.48 2.07
N ALA A 229 -5.78 31.84 0.97
CA ALA A 229 -5.87 32.51 -0.33
C ALA A 229 -6.89 33.66 -0.34
N LEU A 230 -8.02 33.49 0.36
CA LEU A 230 -9.01 34.55 0.57
C LEU A 230 -8.45 35.67 1.45
N GLU A 231 -7.77 35.34 2.54
CA GLU A 231 -7.09 36.31 3.42
C GLU A 231 -6.08 37.16 2.65
N LEU A 232 -5.23 36.52 1.83
CA LEU A 232 -4.29 37.23 0.95
C LEU A 232 -4.99 38.15 -0.05
N SER A 233 -6.12 37.71 -0.61
CA SER A 233 -6.93 38.52 -1.54
C SER A 233 -7.56 39.72 -0.83
N GLN A 234 -7.98 39.57 0.43
CA GLN A 234 -8.50 40.67 1.26
C GLN A 234 -7.40 41.68 1.58
N LEU A 235 -6.21 41.23 2.00
CA LEU A 235 -5.07 42.11 2.24
C LEU A 235 -4.64 42.89 0.99
N GLN A 236 -4.68 42.25 -0.18
CA GLN A 236 -4.44 42.93 -1.45
C GLN A 236 -5.49 44.00 -1.74
N GLU A 237 -6.77 43.71 -1.51
CA GLU A 237 -7.85 44.70 -1.66
C GLU A 237 -7.67 45.87 -0.70
N GLU A 238 -7.36 45.61 0.58
CA GLU A 238 -7.11 46.64 1.59
C GLU A 238 -5.94 47.54 1.22
N SER A 239 -4.83 46.96 0.74
CA SER A 239 -3.68 47.73 0.26
C SER A 239 -4.03 48.65 -0.92
N ALA A 240 -5.05 48.27 -1.71
CA ALA A 240 -5.54 49.01 -2.87
C ALA A 240 -6.63 50.04 -2.53
N ARG A 241 -7.10 50.13 -1.28
CA ARG A 241 -8.13 51.11 -0.86
C ARG A 241 -7.62 52.55 -0.73
N ASN A 242 -6.34 52.80 -1.00
CA ASN A 242 -5.78 54.14 -0.96
C ASN A 242 -6.37 55.08 -2.04
N GLU A 243 -6.25 56.39 -1.84
CA GLU A 243 -6.80 57.43 -2.73
C GLU A 243 -6.09 57.47 -4.09
N TYR A 244 -4.85 56.98 -4.16
CA TYR A 244 -3.99 57.03 -5.35
C TYR A 244 -4.18 55.82 -6.29
N THR A 245 -4.96 54.82 -5.90
CA THR A 245 -5.21 53.63 -6.72
C THR A 245 -6.31 53.88 -7.74
N ALA A 246 -6.02 53.57 -9.01
CA ALA A 246 -6.97 53.71 -10.11
C ALA A 246 -8.26 52.89 -9.87
N PRO A 247 -9.46 53.42 -10.22
CA PRO A 247 -10.73 52.73 -9.99
C PRO A 247 -10.79 51.31 -10.59
N LEU A 248 -10.24 51.13 -11.81
CA LEU A 248 -10.14 49.83 -12.46
C LEU A 248 -9.37 48.80 -11.62
N LEU A 249 -8.30 49.23 -10.96
CA LEU A 249 -7.48 48.33 -10.14
C LEU A 249 -8.24 47.91 -8.87
N LYS A 250 -9.03 48.81 -8.27
CA LYS A 250 -9.94 48.48 -7.16
C LYS A 250 -10.94 47.40 -7.58
N GLU A 251 -11.56 47.54 -8.75
CA GLU A 251 -12.50 46.55 -9.29
C GLU A 251 -11.84 45.19 -9.57
N ILE A 252 -10.59 45.15 -10.04
CA ILE A 252 -9.87 43.89 -10.24
C ILE A 252 -9.67 43.16 -8.90
N TYR A 253 -9.27 43.87 -7.85
CA TYR A 253 -9.07 43.26 -6.53
C TYR A 253 -10.39 42.80 -5.89
N THR A 254 -11.47 43.58 -6.01
CA THR A 254 -12.78 43.14 -5.52
C THR A 254 -13.28 41.90 -6.26
N ASN A 255 -13.11 41.84 -7.58
CA ASN A 255 -13.44 40.66 -8.38
C ASN A 255 -12.61 39.43 -7.97
N ARG A 256 -11.30 39.60 -7.69
CA ARG A 256 -10.45 38.52 -7.17
C ARG A 256 -10.91 38.01 -5.81
N ARG A 257 -11.22 38.91 -4.87
CA ARG A 257 -11.74 38.53 -3.54
C ARG A 257 -13.07 37.79 -3.66
N MET A 258 -14.01 38.30 -4.46
CA MET A 258 -15.31 37.65 -4.69
C MET A 258 -15.14 36.27 -5.31
N LYS A 259 -14.22 36.11 -6.26
CA LYS A 259 -13.89 34.79 -6.84
C LYS A 259 -13.36 33.84 -5.76
N ALA A 260 -12.38 34.26 -4.96
CA ALA A 260 -11.84 33.43 -3.88
C ALA A 260 -12.90 33.02 -2.84
N GLU A 261 -13.87 33.89 -2.55
CA GLU A 261 -15.00 33.60 -1.67
C GLU A 261 -15.94 32.54 -2.28
N LEU A 262 -16.20 32.61 -3.59
CA LEU A 262 -16.98 31.59 -4.30
C LEU A 262 -16.24 30.25 -4.36
N ASP A 263 -14.94 30.26 -4.63
CA ASP A 263 -14.10 29.07 -4.65
C ASP A 263 -14.13 28.36 -3.28
N LEU A 264 -14.02 29.11 -2.18
CA LEU A 264 -14.13 28.57 -0.82
C LEU A 264 -15.51 27.96 -0.54
N ARG A 265 -16.59 28.63 -0.97
CA ARG A 265 -17.96 28.10 -0.81
C ARG A 265 -18.18 26.81 -1.61
N GLU A 266 -17.65 26.73 -2.82
CA GLU A 266 -17.73 25.52 -3.64
C GLU A 266 -16.93 24.38 -3.00
N ALA A 267 -15.69 24.65 -2.58
CA ALA A 267 -14.83 23.67 -1.92
C ALA A 267 -15.46 23.15 -0.62
N THR A 268 -16.08 24.02 0.19
CA THR A 268 -16.79 23.61 1.42
C THR A 268 -17.89 22.58 1.11
N ARG A 269 -18.67 22.80 0.04
CA ARG A 269 -19.69 21.85 -0.40
C ARG A 269 -19.09 20.54 -0.90
N ARG A 270 -17.95 20.60 -1.59
CA ARG A 270 -17.23 19.43 -2.09
C ARG A 270 -16.69 18.57 -0.94
N VAL A 271 -16.00 19.17 0.02
CA VAL A 271 -15.43 18.51 1.20
C VAL A 271 -16.54 17.91 2.07
N TYR A 272 -17.68 18.60 2.23
CA TYR A 272 -18.85 18.03 2.91
C TYR A 272 -19.32 16.72 2.25
N LEU A 273 -19.43 16.70 0.92
CA LEU A 273 -19.84 15.50 0.17
C LEU A 273 -18.80 14.39 0.28
N GLU A 274 -17.52 14.72 0.28
CA GLU A 274 -16.42 13.78 0.45
C GLU A 274 -16.45 13.13 1.84
N ALA A 275 -16.58 13.91 2.91
CA ALA A 275 -16.71 13.41 4.27
C ALA A 275 -17.89 12.44 4.41
N LYS A 276 -19.05 12.79 3.82
CA LYS A 276 -20.23 11.93 3.84
C LYS A 276 -20.00 10.62 3.08
N ARG A 277 -19.29 10.65 1.94
CA ARG A 277 -18.92 9.46 1.18
C ARG A 277 -17.95 8.58 1.96
N ALA A 278 -16.92 9.16 2.57
CA ALA A 278 -15.95 8.44 3.38
C ALA A 278 -16.64 7.70 4.55
N TRP A 279 -17.56 8.37 5.25
CA TRP A 279 -18.36 7.75 6.30
C TRP A 279 -19.20 6.57 5.78
N ASN A 280 -19.91 6.75 4.66
CA ASN A 280 -20.72 5.69 4.08
C ASN A 280 -19.85 4.49 3.64
N ASN A 281 -18.66 4.75 3.10
CA ASN A 281 -17.71 3.70 2.73
C ASN A 281 -17.23 2.90 3.95
N LEU A 282 -16.95 3.58 5.07
CA LEU A 282 -16.60 2.92 6.34
C LEU A 282 -17.75 2.02 6.82
N LYS A 283 -18.99 2.53 6.80
CA LYS A 283 -20.16 1.75 7.22
C LYS A 283 -20.43 0.56 6.30
N GLN A 284 -20.20 0.73 5.00
CA GLN A 284 -20.28 -0.36 4.03
C GLN A 284 -19.22 -1.43 4.33
N ALA A 285 -17.97 -1.04 4.57
CA ALA A 285 -16.90 -1.97 4.94
C ALA A 285 -17.24 -2.73 6.23
N GLU A 286 -17.79 -2.05 7.25
CA GLU A 286 -18.25 -2.70 8.50
C GLU A 286 -19.31 -3.79 8.23
N ASN A 287 -20.25 -3.53 7.32
CA ASN A 287 -21.26 -4.52 6.94
C ASN A 287 -20.66 -5.68 6.13
N GLN A 288 -19.63 -5.44 5.30
CA GLN A 288 -18.93 -6.50 4.59
C GLN A 288 -18.17 -7.42 5.53
N VAL A 289 -17.57 -6.87 6.60
CA VAL A 289 -16.93 -7.69 7.62
C VAL A 289 -17.93 -8.62 8.30
N LYS A 290 -19.10 -8.11 8.71
CA LYS A 290 -20.18 -8.93 9.30
C LYS A 290 -20.66 -10.02 8.35
N LEU A 291 -20.74 -9.73 7.05
CA LEU A 291 -21.10 -10.72 6.04
C LEU A 291 -20.03 -11.80 5.91
N ALA A 292 -18.76 -11.41 5.78
CA ALA A 292 -17.63 -12.34 5.67
C ALA A 292 -17.51 -13.24 6.91
N GLU A 293 -17.75 -12.72 8.11
CA GLU A 293 -17.79 -13.51 9.35
C GLU A 293 -18.88 -14.60 9.31
N LYS A 294 -20.06 -14.28 8.75
CA LYS A 294 -21.14 -15.26 8.56
C LYS A 294 -20.85 -16.28 7.48
N GLU A 295 -20.15 -15.89 6.41
CA GLU A 295 -19.68 -16.83 5.39
C GLU A 295 -18.60 -17.77 5.94
N LEU A 296 -17.71 -17.27 6.80
CA LEU A 296 -16.73 -18.10 7.51
C LEU A 296 -17.40 -19.11 8.42
N GLU A 297 -18.41 -18.71 9.21
CA GLU A 297 -19.19 -19.61 10.06
C GLU A 297 -19.82 -20.75 9.24
N ALA A 298 -20.40 -20.42 8.08
CA ALA A 298 -20.96 -21.41 7.17
C ALA A 298 -19.91 -22.36 6.56
N ALA A 299 -18.74 -21.83 6.17
CA ALA A 299 -17.64 -22.62 5.62
C ALA A 299 -17.02 -23.56 6.66
N GLN A 300 -16.88 -23.09 7.91
CA GLN A 300 -16.41 -23.89 9.05
C GLN A 300 -17.35 -25.07 9.33
N GLU A 301 -18.67 -24.83 9.35
CA GLU A 301 -19.64 -25.90 9.57
C GLU A 301 -19.64 -26.91 8.42
N ASN A 302 -19.53 -26.44 7.17
CA ASN A 302 -19.41 -27.33 6.01
C ASN A 302 -18.15 -28.21 6.08
N TYR A 303 -17.00 -27.63 6.47
CA TYR A 303 -15.77 -28.39 6.69
C TYR A 303 -15.93 -29.42 7.81
N ARG A 304 -16.54 -29.04 8.94
CA ARG A 304 -16.80 -29.94 10.08
C ARG A 304 -17.65 -31.15 9.66
N ILE A 305 -18.76 -30.91 8.94
CA ILE A 305 -19.65 -31.98 8.45
C ILE A 305 -18.91 -32.90 7.48
N THR A 306 -18.18 -32.32 6.52
CA THR A 306 -17.45 -33.08 5.50
C THR A 306 -16.34 -33.92 6.12
N LYS A 307 -15.62 -33.36 7.10
CA LYS A 307 -14.60 -34.08 7.87
C LYS A 307 -15.20 -35.25 8.65
N ASN A 308 -16.30 -35.04 9.37
CA ASN A 308 -16.96 -36.13 10.10
C ASN A 308 -17.44 -37.26 9.17
N ARG A 309 -17.94 -36.93 7.97
CA ARG A 309 -18.34 -37.93 6.97
C ARG A 309 -17.13 -38.67 6.40
N PHE A 310 -16.03 -37.97 6.17
CA PHE A 310 -14.77 -38.55 5.71
C PHE A 310 -14.18 -39.53 6.73
N ASP A 311 -14.13 -39.12 8.00
CA ASP A 311 -13.67 -39.96 9.11
C ASP A 311 -14.55 -41.21 9.28
N GLY A 312 -15.86 -41.10 8.96
CA GLY A 312 -16.81 -42.21 8.88
C GLY A 312 -16.76 -43.04 7.59
N GLY A 313 -15.87 -42.73 6.65
CA GLY A 313 -15.75 -43.41 5.36
C GLY A 313 -16.90 -43.15 4.37
N LEU A 314 -17.75 -42.16 4.65
CA LEU A 314 -18.91 -41.76 3.84
C LEU A 314 -18.59 -40.61 2.87
N GLU A 315 -17.34 -40.17 2.81
CA GLU A 315 -16.91 -39.04 1.97
C GLU A 315 -15.53 -39.30 1.36
N ILE A 316 -15.26 -38.65 0.22
CA ILE A 316 -14.03 -38.84 -0.57
C ILE A 316 -12.98 -37.79 -0.16
N PRO A 317 -11.67 -38.12 -0.11
CA PRO A 317 -10.61 -37.17 0.24
C PRO A 317 -10.69 -35.84 -0.55
N ASN A 318 -10.99 -35.91 -1.84
CA ASN A 318 -11.15 -34.75 -2.71
C ASN A 318 -12.26 -33.78 -2.23
N ASN A 319 -13.37 -34.27 -1.69
CA ASN A 319 -14.45 -33.42 -1.16
C ASN A 319 -14.04 -32.77 0.16
N LEU A 320 -13.30 -33.49 1.02
CA LEU A 320 -12.69 -32.90 2.22
C LEU A 320 -11.70 -31.79 1.85
N LEU A 321 -10.86 -31.99 0.84
CA LEU A 321 -9.91 -30.98 0.37
C LEU A 321 -10.62 -29.74 -0.20
N ARG A 322 -11.72 -29.92 -0.95
CA ARG A 322 -12.58 -28.80 -1.39
C ARG A 322 -13.14 -28.00 -0.23
N ALA A 323 -13.65 -28.68 0.79
CA ALA A 323 -14.18 -28.02 1.98
C ALA A 323 -13.07 -27.26 2.73
N GLN A 324 -11.85 -27.81 2.78
CA GLN A 324 -10.69 -27.14 3.38
C GLN A 324 -10.23 -25.90 2.58
N ILE A 325 -10.24 -25.97 1.25
CA ILE A 325 -9.95 -24.81 0.38
C ILE A 325 -11.02 -23.73 0.58
N ALA A 326 -12.30 -24.10 0.62
CA ALA A 326 -13.40 -23.17 0.86
C ALA A 326 -13.29 -22.50 2.24
N LEU A 327 -12.95 -23.25 3.29
CA LEU A 327 -12.66 -22.70 4.61
C LEU A 327 -11.49 -21.71 4.59
N THR A 328 -10.36 -22.10 3.98
CA THR A 328 -9.17 -21.23 3.85
C THR A 328 -9.51 -19.95 3.08
N SER A 329 -10.34 -20.04 2.04
CA SER A 329 -10.80 -18.88 1.26
C SER A 329 -11.72 -17.96 2.07
N ALA A 330 -12.60 -18.51 2.92
CA ALA A 330 -13.47 -17.73 3.77
C ALA A 330 -12.69 -17.03 4.90
N GLU A 331 -11.68 -17.69 5.47
CA GLU A 331 -10.74 -17.08 6.42
C GLU A 331 -10.00 -15.89 5.78
N HIS A 332 -9.53 -16.06 4.55
CA HIS A 332 -8.92 -14.98 3.76
C HIS A 332 -9.90 -13.83 3.49
N ALA A 333 -11.16 -14.12 3.18
CA ALA A 333 -12.19 -13.12 2.96
C ALA A 333 -12.45 -12.27 4.21
N VAL A 334 -12.50 -12.89 5.40
CA VAL A 334 -12.64 -12.16 6.68
C VAL A 334 -11.44 -11.25 6.92
N VAL A 335 -10.22 -11.76 6.76
CA VAL A 335 -8.99 -10.95 6.93
C VAL A 335 -8.98 -9.77 5.96
N THR A 336 -9.35 -9.99 4.70
CA THR A 336 -9.43 -8.95 3.67
C THR A 336 -10.50 -7.91 4.03
N ALA A 337 -11.68 -8.34 4.48
CA ALA A 337 -12.75 -7.42 4.87
C ALA A 337 -12.36 -6.55 6.07
N ILE A 338 -11.73 -7.14 7.10
CA ILE A 338 -11.26 -6.37 8.27
C ILE A 338 -10.17 -5.38 7.84
N PHE A 339 -9.29 -5.79 6.93
CA PHE A 339 -8.30 -4.88 6.36
C PHE A 339 -8.94 -3.71 5.61
N GLU A 340 -9.90 -3.96 4.71
CA GLU A 340 -10.62 -2.91 3.98
C GLU A 340 -11.33 -1.95 4.93
N TYR A 341 -11.91 -2.47 6.02
CA TYR A 341 -12.47 -1.66 7.10
C TYR A 341 -11.40 -0.77 7.76
N ASN A 342 -10.27 -1.34 8.16
CA ASN A 342 -9.18 -0.59 8.80
C ASN A 342 -8.58 0.47 7.85
N LEU A 343 -8.47 0.19 6.56
CA LEU A 343 -8.02 1.15 5.56
C LEU A 343 -9.03 2.28 5.35
N ALA A 344 -10.34 1.95 5.30
CA ALA A 344 -11.40 2.95 5.23
C ALA A 344 -11.43 3.83 6.49
N ARG A 345 -11.16 3.24 7.66
CA ARG A 345 -11.02 3.95 8.93
C ARG A 345 -9.85 4.92 8.90
N ILE A 346 -8.65 4.47 8.52
CA ILE A 346 -7.47 5.34 8.44
C ILE A 346 -7.66 6.46 7.42
N ARG A 347 -8.27 6.19 6.26
CA ARG A 347 -8.61 7.24 5.28
C ARG A 347 -9.53 8.30 5.89
N LEU A 348 -10.49 7.89 6.73
CA LEU A 348 -11.39 8.82 7.42
C LEU A 348 -10.66 9.61 8.51
N LEU A 349 -9.76 8.98 9.27
CA LEU A 349 -8.87 9.67 10.23
C LEU A 349 -7.98 10.71 9.52
N ASN A 350 -7.35 10.32 8.40
CA ASN A 350 -6.54 11.22 7.57
C ASN A 350 -7.35 12.43 7.07
N LEU A 351 -8.63 12.24 6.70
CA LEU A 351 -9.51 13.36 6.32
C LEU A 351 -9.83 14.28 7.51
N MET A 352 -9.87 13.74 8.73
CA MET A 352 -10.02 14.50 9.98
C MET A 352 -8.69 15.10 10.49
N GLY A 353 -7.57 14.84 9.80
CA GLY A 353 -6.25 15.31 10.21
C GLY A 353 -5.67 14.59 11.44
N GLU A 354 -6.18 13.39 11.76
CA GLU A 354 -5.73 12.54 12.87
C GLU A 354 -4.83 11.39 12.41
#